data_AF-A0A533RYK6-F1
#
_entry.id   AF-A0A533RYK6-F1
#
_cell.length_a   1.000
_cell.length_b   1.000
_cell.length_c   1.000
_cell.angle_alpha   90.00
_cell.angle_beta   90.00
_cell.angle_gamma   90.00
#
_symmetry.space_group_name_H-M   'P 1'
#
loop_
_entity.id
_entity.type
_entity.pdbx_description
1 polymer ?
#
loop_
_entity_poly.entity_id
_entity_poly.type
_entity_poly.pdbx_seq_one_letter_code
_entity_poly.pdbx_strand_id
1 'polypeptide(L)'
;MSRFTRALALAALSFALVTGLLSPSLAEAFKRTEVGETAKDFTLPALDGEKVTLMKSLGPKATLVAFWAAWSPRSLPMLTDMQTFLGEHEKDGLKVLAVNVEHQSWSPEDEPKIREAVKAASATYTVLLDKDFAVYNDYGVVVVPSLALLDKDGKIVSITNGYSSTGKDALKEELLKALGLVKAEEKVAKTDEDGYKANSLAVRHLMMAEKFLDKKMYSKAESAAKDAIGKDGEYALAYKVLSEALKKQGKEEESAAAVKKFDELETKYKAAAPAEPKTEEQKDAKPADGKGSGTSM
;
A
#
# COMPACT_ATOMS: atom_id res chain seq x y z
N MET A 1 24.05 -7.84 61.52
CA MET A 1 22.94 -7.22 60.77
C MET A 1 23.15 -7.51 59.30
N SER A 2 22.56 -8.60 58.82
CA SER A 2 23.04 -9.31 57.65
C SER A 2 21.92 -9.65 56.66
N ARG A 3 22.19 -9.35 55.38
CA ARG A 3 21.86 -10.19 54.21
C ARG A 3 20.39 -10.39 53.79
N PHE A 4 19.40 -9.81 54.45
CA PHE A 4 17.98 -10.09 54.13
C PHE A 4 17.21 -9.03 53.29
N THR A 5 17.81 -7.91 52.91
CA THR A 5 17.10 -6.85 52.15
C THR A 5 17.43 -6.76 50.66
N ARG A 6 18.22 -7.68 50.09
CA ARG A 6 18.54 -7.68 48.64
C ARG A 6 17.84 -8.76 47.81
N ALA A 7 16.96 -9.56 48.40
CA ALA A 7 16.35 -10.71 47.73
C ALA A 7 14.96 -10.45 47.10
N LEU A 8 14.44 -9.22 47.12
CA LEU A 8 13.09 -8.93 46.59
C LEU A 8 13.01 -7.99 45.37
N ALA A 9 14.14 -7.50 44.86
CA ALA A 9 14.14 -6.64 43.67
C ALA A 9 14.55 -7.35 42.36
N LEU A 10 14.79 -8.67 42.40
CA LEU A 10 15.25 -9.45 41.23
C LEU A 10 14.26 -10.51 40.74
N ALA A 11 13.08 -10.64 41.37
CA ALA A 11 12.05 -11.59 40.94
C ALA A 11 10.87 -10.94 40.20
N ALA A 12 10.83 -9.60 40.08
CA ALA A 12 9.82 -8.88 39.31
C ALA A 12 10.31 -8.44 37.91
N LEU A 13 11.59 -8.68 37.59
CA LEU A 13 12.21 -8.28 36.32
C LEU A 13 12.48 -9.46 35.36
N SER A 14 11.88 -10.63 35.64
CA SER A 14 11.96 -11.81 34.78
C SER A 14 10.60 -12.30 34.28
N PHE A 15 9.51 -11.59 34.63
CA PHE A 15 8.17 -11.86 34.07
C PHE A 15 7.70 -10.80 33.05
N ALA A 16 8.42 -9.69 32.91
CA ALA A 16 8.11 -8.63 31.94
C ALA A 16 8.89 -8.73 30.62
N LEU A 17 9.69 -9.79 30.40
CA LEU A 17 10.55 -9.93 29.23
C LEU A 17 10.23 -11.15 28.34
N VAL A 18 9.04 -11.77 28.51
CA VAL A 18 8.61 -12.93 27.69
C VAL A 18 7.20 -12.77 27.11
N THR A 19 6.55 -11.61 27.26
CA THR A 19 5.24 -11.34 26.64
C THR A 19 5.32 -10.44 25.40
N GLY A 20 6.52 -10.04 24.97
CA GLY A 20 6.74 -9.07 23.88
C GLY A 20 7.00 -9.64 22.49
N LEU A 21 7.01 -10.96 22.30
CA LEU A 21 7.36 -11.58 21.01
C LEU A 21 6.45 -12.77 20.76
N LEU A 22 5.22 -12.49 20.36
CA LEU A 22 4.39 -13.33 19.50
C LEU A 22 3.19 -12.46 19.12
N SER A 23 3.46 -11.34 18.43
CA SER A 23 2.47 -10.85 17.49
C SER A 23 2.28 -12.01 16.51
N PRO A 24 1.09 -12.64 16.40
CA PRO A 24 0.87 -13.56 15.31
C PRO A 24 1.12 -12.75 14.04
N SER A 25 2.22 -13.07 13.34
CA SER A 25 2.47 -12.57 12.01
C SER A 25 1.18 -12.77 11.24
N LEU A 26 0.64 -11.66 10.72
CA LEU A 26 -0.41 -11.68 9.72
C LEU A 26 -0.08 -12.83 8.76
N ALA A 27 -0.92 -13.87 8.71
CA ALA A 27 -0.61 -15.16 8.09
C ALA A 27 0.27 -14.97 6.85
N GLU A 28 1.54 -15.42 6.95
CA GLU A 28 2.50 -15.24 5.87
C GLU A 28 1.93 -15.87 4.60
N ALA A 29 1.88 -15.03 3.58
CA ALA A 29 1.40 -15.31 2.26
C ALA A 29 2.09 -16.50 1.59
N PHE A 30 3.40 -16.49 1.79
CA PHE A 30 4.38 -17.37 1.24
C PHE A 30 5.27 -17.71 2.44
N LYS A 31 5.36 -18.97 2.82
CA LYS A 31 6.19 -19.40 3.96
C LYS A 31 7.70 -19.43 3.64
N ARG A 32 8.07 -19.19 2.37
CA ARG A 32 9.42 -19.42 1.84
C ARG A 32 9.88 -18.34 0.86
N THR A 33 9.16 -17.22 0.84
CA THR A 33 9.37 -16.13 -0.10
C THR A 33 8.98 -14.82 0.56
N GLU A 34 9.89 -13.85 0.55
CA GLU A 34 9.67 -12.54 1.17
C GLU A 34 9.80 -11.39 0.16
N VAL A 35 9.19 -10.24 0.49
CA VAL A 35 9.36 -9.01 -0.28
C VAL A 35 10.82 -8.57 -0.18
N GLY A 36 11.42 -8.23 -1.31
CA GLY A 36 12.81 -7.85 -1.44
C GLY A 36 13.73 -8.99 -1.86
N GLU A 37 13.27 -10.24 -1.87
CA GLU A 37 14.04 -11.37 -2.40
C GLU A 37 13.93 -11.49 -3.92
N THR A 38 14.91 -12.10 -4.56
CA THR A 38 14.80 -12.53 -5.96
C THR A 38 13.92 -13.77 -6.02
N ALA A 39 12.92 -13.76 -6.90
CA ALA A 39 12.03 -14.89 -7.10
C ALA A 39 12.83 -16.15 -7.51
N LYS A 40 12.42 -17.33 -7.04
CA LYS A 40 13.05 -18.59 -7.44
C LYS A 40 12.69 -18.89 -8.90
N ASP A 41 13.68 -19.10 -9.75
CA ASP A 41 13.40 -19.44 -11.15
C ASP A 41 12.70 -20.81 -11.25
N PHE A 42 11.81 -20.94 -12.21
CA PHE A 42 11.10 -22.18 -12.50
C PHE A 42 10.84 -22.31 -13.99
N THR A 43 10.58 -23.53 -14.45
CA THR A 43 10.16 -23.80 -15.83
C THR A 43 8.96 -24.72 -15.81
N LEU A 44 7.83 -24.24 -16.33
CA LEU A 44 6.56 -24.98 -16.38
C LEU A 44 6.05 -25.08 -17.81
N PRO A 45 5.30 -26.15 -18.15
CA PRO A 45 4.54 -26.19 -19.40
C PRO A 45 3.40 -25.17 -19.34
N ALA A 46 3.25 -24.39 -20.40
CA ALA A 46 2.09 -23.55 -20.61
C ALA A 46 0.90 -24.39 -21.10
N LEU A 47 -0.30 -23.86 -20.90
CA LEU A 47 -1.57 -24.49 -21.29
C LEU A 47 -1.71 -24.65 -22.82
N ASP A 48 -0.99 -23.86 -23.60
CA ASP A 48 -0.88 -23.95 -25.06
C ASP A 48 0.26 -24.89 -25.53
N GLY A 49 1.06 -25.42 -24.60
CA GLY A 49 2.02 -26.51 -24.82
C GLY A 49 3.50 -26.11 -24.75
N GLU A 50 3.84 -24.82 -24.85
CA GLU A 50 5.24 -24.39 -24.80
C GLU A 50 5.76 -24.31 -23.35
N LYS A 51 7.03 -24.65 -23.13
CA LYS A 51 7.65 -24.47 -21.80
C LYS A 51 8.07 -23.01 -21.62
N VAL A 52 7.75 -22.46 -20.46
CA VAL A 52 8.04 -21.08 -20.10
C VAL A 52 8.90 -21.07 -18.84
N THR A 53 10.03 -20.38 -18.91
CA THR A 53 10.93 -20.14 -17.78
C THR A 53 10.68 -18.74 -17.23
N LEU A 54 10.48 -18.60 -15.91
CA LEU A 54 10.13 -17.32 -15.27
C LEU A 54 11.14 -16.22 -15.62
N MET A 55 12.43 -16.44 -15.34
CA MET A 55 13.45 -15.40 -15.49
C MET A 55 13.69 -14.99 -16.95
N LYS A 56 13.37 -15.86 -17.91
CA LYS A 56 13.42 -15.55 -19.34
C LYS A 56 12.17 -14.86 -19.86
N SER A 57 11.13 -14.79 -19.03
CA SER A 57 9.80 -14.37 -19.40
C SER A 57 9.32 -13.17 -18.60
N LEU A 58 10.22 -12.47 -17.89
CA LEU A 58 9.89 -11.25 -17.18
C LEU A 58 9.39 -10.17 -18.14
N GLY A 59 8.44 -9.36 -17.68
CA GLY A 59 8.00 -8.15 -18.35
C GLY A 59 9.08 -7.07 -18.33
N PRO A 60 9.04 -6.09 -19.25
CA PRO A 60 10.03 -5.02 -19.33
C PRO A 60 10.20 -4.20 -18.05
N LYS A 61 9.12 -4.07 -17.26
CA LYS A 61 9.13 -3.33 -15.99
C LYS A 61 8.63 -4.15 -14.82
N ALA A 62 7.54 -4.89 -15.02
CA ALA A 62 6.92 -5.64 -13.95
C ALA A 62 6.31 -6.95 -14.45
N THR A 63 6.32 -7.97 -13.58
CA THR A 63 5.70 -9.26 -13.86
C THR A 63 4.78 -9.65 -12.70
N LEU A 64 3.51 -9.91 -12.97
CA LEU A 64 2.60 -10.52 -12.02
C LEU A 64 2.65 -12.04 -12.16
N VAL A 65 2.97 -12.73 -11.08
CA VAL A 65 2.88 -14.19 -10.97
C VAL A 65 1.68 -14.52 -10.10
N ALA A 66 0.61 -15.03 -10.72
CA ALA A 66 -0.66 -15.31 -10.06
C ALA A 66 -0.85 -16.82 -9.87
N PHE A 67 -0.83 -17.28 -8.61
CA PHE A 67 -1.11 -18.67 -8.24
C PHE A 67 -2.61 -18.86 -8.05
N TRP A 68 -3.21 -19.82 -8.75
CA TRP A 68 -4.66 -19.99 -8.76
C TRP A 68 -5.09 -21.44 -9.01
N ALA A 69 -6.35 -21.73 -8.73
CA ALA A 69 -6.99 -23.00 -9.08
C ALA A 69 -8.45 -22.76 -9.50
N ALA A 70 -8.98 -23.57 -10.43
CA ALA A 70 -10.32 -23.39 -10.97
C ALA A 70 -11.42 -23.60 -9.92
N TRP A 71 -11.18 -24.44 -8.91
CA TRP A 71 -12.13 -24.66 -7.81
C TRP A 71 -12.25 -23.49 -6.83
N SER A 72 -11.33 -22.52 -6.83
CA SER A 72 -11.36 -21.42 -5.86
C SER A 72 -12.32 -20.31 -6.33
N PRO A 73 -13.32 -19.92 -5.52
CA PRO A 73 -14.35 -18.95 -5.91
C PRO A 73 -13.79 -17.55 -6.19
N ARG A 74 -12.58 -17.25 -5.69
CA ARG A 74 -11.91 -15.96 -5.89
C ARG A 74 -10.93 -15.95 -7.07
N SER A 75 -10.62 -17.12 -7.65
CA SER A 75 -9.72 -17.20 -8.81
C SER A 75 -10.29 -16.51 -10.03
N LEU A 76 -11.55 -16.77 -10.40
CA LEU A 76 -12.13 -16.19 -11.62
C LEU A 76 -12.15 -14.64 -11.58
N PRO A 77 -12.64 -13.98 -10.49
CA PRO A 77 -12.52 -12.53 -10.37
C PRO A 77 -11.08 -12.01 -10.47
N MET A 78 -10.11 -12.70 -9.85
CA MET A 78 -8.70 -12.33 -9.94
C MET A 78 -8.19 -12.43 -11.38
N LEU A 79 -8.48 -13.54 -12.08
CA LEU A 79 -8.05 -13.73 -13.46
C LEU A 79 -8.61 -12.64 -14.39
N THR A 80 -9.89 -12.29 -14.23
CA THR A 80 -10.51 -11.20 -14.98
C THR A 80 -9.82 -9.87 -14.70
N ASP A 81 -9.53 -9.56 -13.43
CA ASP A 81 -8.80 -8.34 -13.08
C ASP A 81 -7.38 -8.31 -13.63
N MET A 82 -6.67 -9.45 -13.66
CA MET A 82 -5.35 -9.53 -14.29
C MET A 82 -5.43 -9.26 -15.80
N GLN A 83 -6.51 -9.68 -16.46
CA GLN A 83 -6.74 -9.37 -17.86
C GLN A 83 -6.96 -7.86 -18.05
N THR A 84 -7.73 -7.23 -17.17
CA THR A 84 -7.91 -5.77 -17.16
C THR A 84 -6.58 -5.04 -16.96
N PHE A 85 -5.80 -5.41 -15.94
CA PHE A 85 -4.49 -4.79 -15.69
C PHE A 85 -3.53 -4.97 -16.86
N LEU A 86 -3.49 -6.15 -17.47
CA LEU A 86 -2.71 -6.37 -18.68
C LEU A 86 -3.18 -5.45 -19.81
N GLY A 87 -4.48 -5.38 -20.09
CA GLY A 87 -5.01 -4.50 -21.15
C GLY A 87 -4.70 -3.02 -20.92
N GLU A 88 -4.70 -2.58 -19.66
CA GLU A 88 -4.37 -1.20 -19.27
C GLU A 88 -2.86 -0.91 -19.34
N HIS A 89 -2.01 -1.89 -19.00
CA HIS A 89 -0.60 -1.64 -18.69
C HIS A 89 0.43 -2.50 -19.44
N GLU A 90 0.01 -3.30 -20.42
CA GLU A 90 0.92 -4.07 -21.28
C GLU A 90 1.93 -3.15 -21.98
N LYS A 91 1.45 -2.03 -22.53
CA LYS A 91 2.30 -1.01 -23.16
C LYS A 91 3.23 -0.30 -22.17
N ASP A 92 2.88 -0.29 -20.89
CA ASP A 92 3.69 0.29 -19.82
C ASP A 92 4.79 -0.68 -19.34
N GLY A 93 4.81 -1.92 -19.83
CA GLY A 93 5.80 -2.94 -19.52
C GLY A 93 5.34 -4.00 -18.52
N LEU A 94 4.03 -4.15 -18.31
CA LEU A 94 3.46 -5.23 -17.51
C LEU A 94 3.44 -6.54 -18.29
N LYS A 95 3.79 -7.64 -17.60
CA LYS A 95 3.50 -8.99 -18.03
C LYS A 95 2.78 -9.77 -16.93
N VAL A 96 1.94 -10.72 -17.32
CA VAL A 96 1.21 -11.61 -16.40
C VAL A 96 1.55 -13.06 -16.73
N LEU A 97 1.89 -13.84 -15.70
CA LEU A 97 2.05 -15.29 -15.74
C LEU A 97 1.12 -15.91 -14.69
N ALA A 98 0.12 -16.67 -15.13
CA ALA A 98 -0.83 -17.31 -14.23
C ALA A 98 -0.46 -18.77 -14.01
N VAL A 99 0.04 -19.12 -12.82
CA VAL A 99 0.44 -20.48 -12.44
C VAL A 99 -0.77 -21.20 -11.84
N ASN A 100 -1.33 -22.15 -12.59
CA ASN A 100 -2.40 -22.99 -12.10
C ASN A 100 -1.84 -24.13 -11.25
N VAL A 101 -2.44 -24.31 -10.07
CA VAL A 101 -2.12 -25.29 -9.04
C VAL A 101 -3.38 -26.06 -8.67
N GLU A 102 -4.00 -26.73 -9.65
CA GLU A 102 -5.33 -27.32 -9.50
C GLU A 102 -5.42 -28.29 -8.31
N HIS A 103 -4.66 -29.39 -8.35
CA HIS A 103 -4.61 -30.39 -7.29
C HIS A 103 -3.19 -30.93 -7.12
N GLN A 104 -2.85 -31.40 -5.92
CA GLN A 104 -1.54 -32.01 -5.62
C GLN A 104 -1.23 -33.23 -6.49
N SER A 105 -2.27 -33.88 -7.01
CA SER A 105 -2.15 -34.98 -7.97
C SER A 105 -2.92 -34.60 -9.22
N TRP A 106 -2.17 -34.26 -10.28
CA TRP A 106 -2.73 -33.89 -11.57
C TRP A 106 -3.52 -35.04 -12.22
N SER A 107 -4.70 -34.73 -12.73
CA SER A 107 -5.51 -35.61 -13.57
C SER A 107 -5.75 -34.99 -14.94
N PRO A 108 -5.86 -35.77 -16.03
CA PRO A 108 -6.33 -35.27 -17.32
C PRO A 108 -7.69 -34.54 -17.27
N GLU A 109 -8.51 -34.81 -16.25
CA GLU A 109 -9.81 -34.14 -16.04
C GLU A 109 -9.71 -32.70 -15.52
N ASP A 110 -8.51 -32.27 -15.09
CA ASP A 110 -8.28 -30.92 -14.57
C ASP A 110 -8.15 -29.90 -15.70
N GLU A 111 -7.50 -30.28 -16.81
CA GLU A 111 -7.24 -29.37 -17.93
C GLU A 111 -8.51 -28.74 -18.53
N PRO A 112 -9.62 -29.48 -18.76
CA PRO A 112 -10.88 -28.87 -19.23
C PRO A 112 -11.42 -27.78 -18.28
N LYS A 113 -11.35 -27.97 -16.96
CA LYS A 113 -11.82 -27.00 -15.95
C LYS A 113 -10.96 -25.73 -15.98
N ILE A 114 -9.64 -25.91 -16.11
CA ILE A 114 -8.69 -24.81 -16.25
C ILE A 114 -8.99 -24.01 -17.52
N ARG A 115 -9.18 -24.70 -18.65
CA ARG A 115 -9.53 -24.05 -19.94
C ARG A 115 -10.85 -23.29 -19.86
N GLU A 116 -11.85 -23.83 -19.18
CA GLU A 116 -13.13 -23.15 -18.94
C GLU A 116 -12.95 -21.86 -18.14
N ALA A 117 -12.19 -21.90 -17.03
CA ALA A 117 -11.92 -20.72 -16.21
C ALA A 117 -11.13 -19.65 -16.98
N VAL A 118 -10.11 -20.05 -17.76
CA VAL A 118 -9.31 -19.15 -18.62
C VAL A 118 -10.21 -18.48 -19.67
N LYS A 119 -11.10 -19.25 -20.30
CA LYS A 119 -12.07 -18.72 -21.27
C LYS A 119 -13.07 -17.76 -20.60
N ALA A 120 -13.59 -18.10 -19.42
CA ALA A 120 -14.52 -17.26 -18.67
C ALA A 120 -13.89 -15.92 -18.25
N ALA A 121 -12.60 -15.92 -17.92
CA ALA A 121 -11.83 -14.71 -17.62
C ALA A 121 -11.44 -13.91 -18.87
N SER A 122 -11.67 -14.44 -20.08
CA SER A 122 -11.13 -13.91 -21.33
C SER A 122 -9.61 -13.68 -21.26
N ALA A 123 -8.90 -14.57 -20.56
CA ALA A 123 -7.49 -14.43 -20.28
C ALA A 123 -6.65 -14.65 -21.55
N THR A 124 -5.83 -13.65 -21.90
CA THR A 124 -4.92 -13.69 -23.05
C THR A 124 -3.45 -13.82 -22.62
N TYR A 125 -3.17 -13.68 -21.33
CA TYR A 125 -1.84 -13.92 -20.77
C TYR A 125 -1.50 -15.40 -20.68
N THR A 126 -0.21 -15.69 -20.55
CA THR A 126 0.31 -17.04 -20.43
C THR A 126 -0.18 -17.72 -19.15
N VAL A 127 -0.77 -18.90 -19.31
CA VAL A 127 -1.20 -19.79 -18.21
C VAL A 127 -0.25 -20.97 -18.14
N LEU A 128 0.35 -21.20 -16.98
CA LEU A 128 1.32 -22.25 -16.70
C LEU A 128 0.70 -23.33 -15.82
N LEU A 129 1.11 -24.58 -16.01
CA LEU A 129 0.57 -25.73 -15.29
C LEU A 129 1.62 -26.31 -14.34
N ASP A 130 1.42 -26.11 -13.03
CA ASP A 130 2.26 -26.70 -11.97
C ASP A 130 1.74 -28.09 -11.59
N LYS A 131 1.88 -29.04 -12.52
CA LYS A 131 1.24 -30.37 -12.45
C LYS A 131 1.72 -31.24 -11.27
N ASP A 132 2.90 -30.95 -10.73
CA ASP A 132 3.51 -31.65 -9.60
C ASP A 132 3.44 -30.84 -8.29
N PHE A 133 2.78 -29.67 -8.31
CA PHE A 133 2.69 -28.77 -7.16
C PHE A 133 4.06 -28.27 -6.65
N ALA A 134 5.12 -28.41 -7.45
CA ALA A 134 6.48 -28.12 -7.01
C ALA A 134 6.67 -26.61 -6.83
N VAL A 135 6.25 -25.80 -7.80
CA VAL A 135 6.43 -24.34 -7.75
C VAL A 135 5.59 -23.72 -6.62
N TYR A 136 4.35 -24.19 -6.44
CA TYR A 136 3.51 -23.83 -5.30
C TYR A 136 4.24 -24.02 -3.97
N ASN A 137 4.84 -25.20 -3.79
CA ASN A 137 5.55 -25.55 -2.57
C ASN A 137 6.86 -24.78 -2.39
N ASP A 138 7.62 -24.58 -3.47
CA ASP A 138 8.91 -23.89 -3.44
C ASP A 138 8.77 -22.41 -3.10
N TYR A 139 7.73 -21.78 -3.61
CA TYR A 139 7.32 -20.43 -3.22
C TYR A 139 6.63 -20.41 -1.85
N GLY A 140 6.21 -21.56 -1.32
CA GLY A 140 5.58 -21.66 -0.01
C GLY A 140 4.19 -21.03 0.03
N VAL A 141 3.49 -20.98 -1.10
CA VAL A 141 2.11 -20.47 -1.19
C VAL A 141 1.23 -21.29 -0.24
N VAL A 142 0.37 -20.62 0.53
CA VAL A 142 -0.50 -21.30 1.52
C VAL A 142 -1.98 -21.26 1.15
N VAL A 143 -2.36 -20.36 0.25
CA VAL A 143 -3.75 -20.13 -0.15
C VAL A 143 -3.82 -19.71 -1.62
N VAL A 144 -4.88 -20.10 -2.30
CA VAL A 144 -5.19 -19.61 -3.65
C VAL A 144 -6.52 -18.83 -3.68
N PRO A 145 -6.62 -17.76 -4.48
CA PRO A 145 -5.53 -17.16 -5.25
C PRO A 145 -4.51 -16.41 -4.37
N SER A 146 -3.25 -16.36 -4.82
CA SER A 146 -2.20 -15.50 -4.26
C SER A 146 -1.33 -14.95 -5.39
N LEU A 147 -0.77 -13.75 -5.22
CA LEU A 147 0.02 -13.08 -6.25
C LEU A 147 1.36 -12.62 -5.70
N ALA A 148 2.39 -12.73 -6.53
CA ALA A 148 3.66 -12.05 -6.36
C ALA A 148 3.85 -11.05 -7.50
N LEU A 149 4.18 -9.81 -7.16
CA LEU A 149 4.58 -8.78 -8.12
C LEU A 149 6.11 -8.71 -8.14
N LEU A 150 6.68 -8.90 -9.31
CA LEU A 150 8.11 -8.84 -9.56
C LEU A 150 8.46 -7.56 -10.31
N ASP A 151 9.62 -6.99 -10.03
CA ASP A 151 10.23 -5.96 -10.88
C ASP A 151 10.91 -6.56 -12.12
N LYS A 152 11.53 -5.71 -12.93
CA LYS A 152 12.24 -6.08 -14.17
C LYS A 152 13.40 -7.06 -13.97
N ASP A 153 13.96 -7.15 -12.76
CA ASP A 153 15.09 -8.02 -12.43
C ASP A 153 14.62 -9.30 -11.70
N GLY A 154 13.29 -9.48 -11.57
CA GLY A 154 12.70 -10.65 -10.90
C GLY A 154 12.71 -10.54 -9.38
N LYS A 155 12.99 -9.37 -8.80
CA LYS A 155 12.86 -9.15 -7.36
C LYS A 155 11.39 -8.94 -7.00
N ILE A 156 10.97 -9.55 -5.90
CA ILE A 156 9.61 -9.47 -5.40
C ILE A 156 9.42 -8.13 -4.71
N VAL A 157 8.50 -7.32 -5.22
CA VAL A 157 8.20 -5.99 -4.66
C VAL A 157 6.88 -5.97 -3.88
N SER A 158 5.98 -6.92 -4.13
CA SER A 158 4.73 -7.06 -3.37
C SER A 158 4.20 -8.49 -3.42
N ILE A 159 3.46 -8.87 -2.37
CA ILE A 159 2.77 -10.14 -2.25
C ILE A 159 1.33 -9.89 -1.80
N THR A 160 0.36 -10.53 -2.46
CA THR A 160 -1.07 -10.39 -2.17
C THR A 160 -1.72 -11.75 -1.90
N ASN A 161 -2.45 -11.86 -0.78
CA ASN A 161 -3.09 -13.10 -0.33
C ASN A 161 -4.58 -13.13 -0.52
N GLY A 162 -5.09 -14.28 -0.97
CA GLY A 162 -6.51 -14.63 -0.97
C GLY A 162 -7.39 -13.69 -1.80
N TYR A 163 -6.81 -12.71 -2.47
CA TYR A 163 -7.46 -11.73 -3.32
C TYR A 163 -8.73 -11.11 -2.70
N SER A 164 -8.58 -10.48 -1.53
CA SER A 164 -9.65 -9.65 -0.94
C SER A 164 -9.74 -8.30 -1.66
N SER A 165 -10.82 -7.54 -1.45
CA SER A 165 -10.96 -6.19 -1.99
C SER A 165 -9.81 -5.27 -1.57
N THR A 166 -9.40 -5.33 -0.30
CA THR A 166 -8.24 -4.60 0.22
C THR A 166 -6.94 -5.07 -0.41
N GLY A 167 -6.78 -6.38 -0.63
CA GLY A 167 -5.61 -6.95 -1.29
C GLY A 167 -5.50 -6.51 -2.75
N LYS A 168 -6.62 -6.44 -3.47
CA LYS A 168 -6.69 -5.92 -4.85
C LYS A 168 -6.26 -4.45 -4.92
N ASP A 169 -6.75 -3.61 -4.02
CA ASP A 169 -6.41 -2.18 -4.01
C ASP A 169 -4.92 -1.97 -3.72
N ALA A 170 -4.37 -2.70 -2.74
CA ALA A 170 -2.94 -2.67 -2.42
C ALA A 170 -2.08 -3.18 -3.59
N LEU A 171 -2.50 -4.26 -4.26
CA LEU A 171 -1.82 -4.78 -5.44
C LEU A 171 -1.79 -3.74 -6.55
N LYS A 172 -2.92 -3.09 -6.85
CA LYS A 172 -3.01 -2.08 -7.90
C LYS A 172 -2.03 -0.94 -7.63
N GLU A 173 -1.93 -0.50 -6.39
CA GLU A 173 -1.00 0.56 -6.01
C GLU A 173 0.47 0.15 -6.23
N GLU A 174 0.87 -1.03 -5.75
CA GLU A 174 2.25 -1.52 -5.93
C GLU A 174 2.58 -1.80 -7.40
N LEU A 175 1.60 -2.28 -8.18
CA LEU A 175 1.73 -2.45 -9.62
C LEU A 175 2.06 -1.12 -10.32
N LEU A 176 1.29 -0.07 -10.04
CA LEU A 176 1.50 1.23 -10.65
C LEU A 176 2.87 1.83 -10.28
N LYS A 177 3.36 1.58 -9.06
CA LYS A 177 4.71 1.95 -8.64
C LYS A 177 5.78 1.15 -9.40
N ALA A 178 5.63 -0.16 -9.52
CA ALA A 178 6.56 -1.03 -10.24
C ALA A 178 6.67 -0.68 -11.73
N LEU A 179 5.57 -0.24 -12.33
CA LEU A 179 5.54 0.26 -13.72
C LEU A 179 6.11 1.68 -13.86
N GLY A 180 6.37 2.37 -12.75
CA GLY A 180 6.81 3.77 -12.72
C GLY A 180 5.74 4.76 -13.21
N LEU A 181 4.47 4.34 -13.24
CA LEU A 181 3.31 5.18 -13.62
C LEU A 181 2.83 6.03 -12.47
N VAL A 182 3.10 5.56 -11.26
CA VAL A 182 3.10 6.36 -10.05
C VAL A 182 4.55 6.37 -9.60
N LYS A 183 5.12 7.55 -9.31
CA LYS A 183 6.49 7.60 -8.74
C LYS A 183 6.49 6.72 -7.49
N ALA A 184 7.37 5.71 -7.44
CA ALA A 184 7.73 5.03 -6.20
C ALA A 184 8.07 6.12 -5.20
N GLU A 185 7.15 6.38 -4.27
CA GLU A 185 7.00 7.62 -3.52
C GLU A 185 8.29 8.47 -3.46
N GLU A 186 8.49 9.32 -4.47
CA GLU A 186 9.38 10.46 -4.30
C GLU A 186 8.60 11.41 -3.40
N LYS A 187 8.67 11.15 -2.08
CA LYS A 187 8.28 12.06 -1.00
C LYS A 187 7.26 13.14 -1.40
N VAL A 188 6.07 12.75 -1.82
CA VAL A 188 4.95 13.70 -1.86
C VAL A 188 4.26 13.57 -0.53
N ALA A 189 4.93 14.10 0.47
CA ALA A 189 4.19 14.65 1.58
C ALA A 189 3.25 15.70 0.99
N LYS A 190 1.95 15.53 1.22
CA LYS A 190 1.08 16.70 1.24
C LYS A 190 1.67 17.61 2.32
N THR A 191 2.21 18.73 1.90
CA THR A 191 2.42 19.86 2.79
C THR A 191 1.05 20.25 3.32
N ASP A 192 0.92 20.40 4.63
CA ASP A 192 -0.04 21.37 5.15
C ASP A 192 0.28 22.75 4.56
N GLU A 193 -0.61 23.73 4.73
CA GLU A 193 -0.34 25.10 4.26
C GLU A 193 0.99 25.68 4.84
N ASP A 194 1.56 25.03 5.86
CA ASP A 194 2.74 25.44 6.63
C ASP A 194 4.05 24.68 6.30
N GLY A 195 4.06 23.76 5.33
CA GLY A 195 5.29 23.16 4.79
C GLY A 195 5.85 21.91 5.49
N TYR A 196 5.09 21.27 6.41
CA TYR A 196 5.48 20.00 7.03
C TYR A 196 5.38 18.83 6.03
N LYS A 197 6.41 17.97 5.99
CA LYS A 197 6.45 16.81 5.08
C LYS A 197 6.15 15.48 5.79
N ALA A 198 4.87 15.10 5.85
CA ALA A 198 4.42 13.87 6.51
C ALA A 198 4.84 12.56 5.82
N ASN A 199 4.94 11.48 6.60
CA ASN A 199 5.15 10.11 6.12
C ASN A 199 4.01 9.68 5.16
N SER A 200 4.35 9.07 4.02
CA SER A 200 3.38 8.68 2.98
C SER A 200 2.32 7.68 3.47
N LEU A 201 2.70 6.70 4.31
CA LEU A 201 1.76 5.77 4.92
C LEU A 201 0.82 6.50 5.89
N ALA A 202 1.33 7.48 6.64
CA ALA A 202 0.49 8.30 7.51
C ALA A 202 -0.56 9.08 6.71
N VAL A 203 -0.20 9.64 5.56
CA VAL A 203 -1.13 10.35 4.65
C VAL A 203 -2.24 9.41 4.15
N ARG A 204 -1.93 8.15 3.81
CA ARG A 204 -2.96 7.17 3.41
C ARG A 204 -3.96 6.86 4.52
N HIS A 205 -3.44 6.60 5.71
CA HIS A 205 -4.27 6.35 6.89
C HIS A 205 -5.13 7.57 7.23
N LEU A 206 -4.60 8.79 7.06
CA LEU A 206 -5.38 10.02 7.23
C LEU A 206 -6.52 10.14 6.21
N MET A 207 -6.25 9.91 4.91
CA MET A 207 -7.29 9.97 3.88
C MET A 207 -8.41 8.94 4.13
N MET A 208 -8.08 7.76 4.67
CA MET A 208 -9.09 6.81 5.12
C MET A 208 -9.88 7.34 6.32
N ALA A 209 -9.21 7.95 7.30
CA ALA A 209 -9.85 8.52 8.48
C ALA A 209 -10.84 9.63 8.11
N GLU A 210 -10.46 10.56 7.23
CA GLU A 210 -11.32 11.62 6.69
C GLU A 210 -12.55 11.03 5.99
N LYS A 211 -12.34 10.05 5.08
CA LYS A 211 -13.44 9.37 4.39
C LYS A 211 -14.40 8.64 5.34
N PHE A 212 -13.89 8.08 6.44
CA PHE A 212 -14.73 7.48 7.47
C PHE A 212 -15.50 8.53 8.27
N LEU A 213 -14.90 9.69 8.56
CA LEU A 213 -15.57 10.83 9.17
C LEU A 213 -16.71 11.36 8.32
N ASP A 214 -16.51 11.54 7.01
CA ASP A 214 -17.55 11.95 6.05
C ASP A 214 -18.74 10.98 6.05
N LYS A 215 -18.42 9.68 6.16
CA LYS A 215 -19.42 8.60 6.25
C LYS A 215 -19.99 8.39 7.66
N LYS A 216 -19.63 9.24 8.62
CA LYS A 216 -20.05 9.16 10.03
C LYS A 216 -19.66 7.85 10.73
N MET A 217 -18.63 7.16 10.24
CA MET A 217 -18.08 5.92 10.80
C MET A 217 -17.00 6.23 11.85
N TYR A 218 -17.37 6.92 12.92
CA TYR A 218 -16.42 7.58 13.81
C TYR A 218 -15.39 6.65 14.48
N SER A 219 -15.79 5.44 14.88
CA SER A 219 -14.84 4.46 15.45
C SER A 219 -13.78 4.00 14.43
N LYS A 220 -14.15 3.87 13.14
CA LYS A 220 -13.19 3.55 12.08
C LYS A 220 -12.30 4.75 11.76
N ALA A 221 -12.87 5.96 11.80
CA ALA A 221 -12.10 7.20 11.64
C ALA A 221 -11.05 7.35 12.76
N GLU A 222 -11.43 7.09 14.02
CA GLU A 222 -10.52 7.09 15.17
C GLU A 222 -9.38 6.08 14.98
N SER A 223 -9.71 4.84 14.59
CA SER A 223 -8.70 3.81 14.35
C SER A 223 -7.71 4.22 13.26
N ALA A 224 -8.22 4.69 12.12
CA ALA A 224 -7.38 5.08 10.99
C ALA A 224 -6.53 6.32 11.31
N ALA A 225 -7.05 7.27 12.10
CA ALA A 225 -6.27 8.43 12.54
C ALA A 225 -5.16 8.03 13.52
N LYS A 226 -5.42 7.08 14.44
CA LYS A 226 -4.39 6.51 15.32
C LYS A 226 -3.31 5.76 14.54
N ASP A 227 -3.70 5.02 13.50
CA ASP A 227 -2.73 4.38 12.60
C ASP A 227 -1.86 5.41 11.90
N ALA A 228 -2.44 6.53 11.41
CA ALA A 228 -1.70 7.62 10.80
C ALA A 228 -0.66 8.21 11.76
N ILE A 229 -1.07 8.49 13.01
CA ILE A 229 -0.18 8.97 14.08
C ILE A 229 0.92 7.94 14.40
N GLY A 230 0.60 6.65 14.39
CA GLY A 230 1.58 5.59 14.60
C GLY A 230 2.63 5.51 13.49
N LYS A 231 2.31 5.97 12.28
CA LYS A 231 3.27 6.11 11.17
C LYS A 231 4.03 7.43 11.19
N ASP A 232 3.38 8.49 11.67
CA ASP A 232 3.98 9.81 11.80
C ASP A 232 3.36 10.58 12.97
N GLY A 233 4.05 10.53 14.11
CA GLY A 233 3.62 11.19 15.34
C GLY A 233 3.74 12.71 15.31
N GLU A 234 4.34 13.28 14.27
CA GLU A 234 4.44 14.73 14.10
C GLU A 234 3.45 15.27 13.05
N TYR A 235 2.60 14.40 12.49
CA TYR A 235 1.60 14.80 11.50
C TYR A 235 0.38 15.46 12.15
N ALA A 236 0.40 16.79 12.24
CA ALA A 236 -0.63 17.59 12.90
C ALA A 236 -2.06 17.25 12.45
N LEU A 237 -2.31 17.17 11.13
CA LEU A 237 -3.64 16.88 10.59
C LEU A 237 -4.24 15.56 11.09
N ALA A 238 -3.41 14.55 11.40
CA ALA A 238 -3.90 13.31 11.98
C ALA A 238 -4.49 13.49 13.38
N TYR A 239 -3.92 14.39 14.18
CA TYR A 239 -4.48 14.77 15.48
C TYR A 239 -5.76 15.59 15.35
N LYS A 240 -5.86 16.46 14.34
CA LYS A 240 -7.11 17.19 14.05
C LYS A 240 -8.26 16.23 13.74
N VAL A 241 -8.06 15.33 12.79
CA VAL A 241 -9.05 14.32 12.37
C VAL A 241 -9.39 13.37 13.53
N LEU A 242 -8.39 12.95 14.31
CA LEU A 242 -8.62 12.16 15.53
C LEU A 242 -9.52 12.91 16.53
N SER A 243 -9.27 14.19 16.78
CA SER A 243 -10.07 14.98 17.72
C SER A 243 -11.54 15.07 17.29
N GLU A 244 -11.79 15.29 16.00
CA GLU A 244 -13.15 15.34 15.46
C GLU A 244 -13.88 14.01 15.61
N ALA A 245 -13.20 12.90 15.30
CA ALA A 245 -13.77 11.55 15.47
C ALA A 245 -14.08 11.23 16.93
N LEU A 246 -13.20 11.61 17.87
CA LEU A 246 -13.39 11.41 19.31
C LEU A 246 -14.54 12.28 19.85
N LYS A 247 -14.60 13.54 19.45
CA LYS A 247 -15.69 14.46 19.82
C LYS A 247 -17.05 13.94 19.37
N LYS A 248 -17.16 13.41 18.15
CA LYS A 248 -18.40 12.81 17.63
C LYS A 248 -18.81 11.53 18.38
N GLN A 249 -17.90 10.91 19.12
CA GLN A 249 -18.16 9.76 19.97
C GLN A 249 -18.39 10.12 21.45
N GLY A 250 -18.37 11.41 21.82
CA GLY A 250 -18.53 11.87 23.20
C GLY A 250 -17.29 11.67 24.08
N LYS A 251 -16.12 11.36 23.49
CA LYS A 251 -14.85 11.19 24.19
C LYS A 251 -14.13 12.53 24.35
N GLU A 252 -14.70 13.42 25.17
CA GLU A 252 -14.26 14.82 25.25
C GLU A 252 -12.83 15.01 25.76
N GLU A 253 -12.41 14.24 26.77
CA GLU A 253 -11.05 14.34 27.32
C GLU A 253 -9.98 13.90 26.30
N GLU A 254 -10.21 12.77 25.62
CA GLU A 254 -9.32 12.28 24.57
C GLU A 254 -9.28 13.25 23.38
N SER A 255 -10.44 13.82 23.02
CA SER A 255 -10.53 14.86 21.99
C SER A 255 -9.71 16.09 22.36
N ALA A 256 -9.80 16.56 23.60
CA ALA A 256 -9.05 17.73 24.06
C ALA A 256 -7.53 17.48 24.05
N ALA A 257 -7.09 16.27 24.41
CA ALA A 257 -5.69 15.88 24.31
C ALA A 257 -5.19 15.89 22.84
N ALA A 258 -6.00 15.40 21.90
CA ALA A 258 -5.68 15.43 20.48
C ALA A 258 -5.62 16.88 19.93
N VAL A 259 -6.56 17.76 20.32
CA VAL A 259 -6.52 19.18 19.95
C VAL A 259 -5.25 19.85 20.46
N LYS A 260 -4.91 19.64 21.74
CA LYS A 260 -3.68 20.20 22.30
C LYS A 260 -2.45 19.77 21.50
N LYS A 261 -2.40 18.51 21.06
CA LYS A 261 -1.28 18.01 20.27
C LYS A 261 -1.24 18.58 18.86
N PHE A 262 -2.40 18.80 18.25
CA PHE A 262 -2.52 19.50 16.97
C PHE A 262 -1.96 20.92 17.09
N ASP A 263 -2.42 21.71 18.06
CA ASP A 263 -1.98 23.11 18.25
C ASP A 263 -0.47 23.21 18.53
N GLU A 264 0.08 22.28 19.32
CA GLU A 264 1.52 22.18 19.59
C GLU A 264 2.34 21.99 18.30
N LEU A 265 1.89 21.10 17.41
CA LEU A 265 2.59 20.78 16.16
C LEU A 265 2.42 21.89 15.12
N GLU A 266 1.22 22.47 15.00
CA GLU A 266 0.97 23.61 14.11
C GLU A 266 1.83 24.82 14.51
N THR A 267 1.92 25.12 15.81
CA THR A 267 2.80 26.19 16.33
C THR A 267 4.27 25.91 16.01
N LYS A 268 4.72 24.66 16.16
CA LYS A 268 6.10 24.24 15.88
C LYS A 268 6.46 24.43 14.41
N TYR A 269 5.58 24.07 13.48
CA TYR A 269 5.88 24.10 12.04
C TYR A 269 5.61 25.46 11.39
N LYS A 270 4.61 26.20 11.86
CA LYS A 270 4.35 27.57 11.44
C LYS A 270 5.50 28.52 11.83
N ALA A 271 6.14 28.29 12.97
CA ALA A 271 7.33 29.04 13.39
C ALA A 271 8.60 28.69 12.59
N ALA A 272 8.61 27.57 11.86
CA ALA A 272 9.73 27.10 11.05
C ALA A 272 9.60 27.45 9.56
N ALA A 273 8.44 27.97 9.13
CA ALA A 273 8.24 28.46 7.77
C ALA A 273 9.07 29.74 7.54
N PRO A 274 9.77 29.87 6.40
CA PRO A 274 10.47 31.11 6.07
C PRO A 274 9.44 32.25 6.05
N ALA A 275 9.74 33.35 6.75
CA ALA A 275 8.91 34.54 6.72
C ALA A 275 8.62 34.91 5.26
N GLU A 276 7.34 34.99 4.90
CA GLU A 276 6.92 35.42 3.57
C GLU A 276 7.66 36.71 3.21
N PRO A 277 8.22 36.84 1.98
CA PRO A 277 8.73 38.12 1.55
C PRO A 277 7.56 39.11 1.61
N LYS A 278 7.70 40.13 2.47
CA LYS A 278 6.75 41.23 2.54
C LYS A 278 6.59 41.78 1.13
N THR A 279 5.42 41.59 0.54
CA THR A 279 5.01 42.33 -0.65
C THR A 279 5.01 43.80 -0.26
N GLU A 280 6.02 44.54 -0.72
CA GLU A 280 6.02 46.00 -0.69
C GLU A 280 4.83 46.48 -1.51
N GLU A 281 3.78 46.87 -0.82
CA GLU A 281 2.71 47.66 -1.40
C GLU A 281 3.17 49.13 -1.49
N GLN A 282 3.17 49.62 -2.73
CA GLN A 282 3.13 51.02 -3.18
C GLN A 282 4.41 51.87 -3.08
N LYS A 283 4.95 52.21 -4.27
CA LYS A 283 5.08 53.61 -4.73
C LYS A 283 5.48 53.64 -6.21
N ASP A 284 4.52 53.96 -7.06
CA ASP A 284 4.74 54.79 -8.26
C ASP A 284 3.38 55.37 -8.70
N ALA A 285 2.88 56.30 -7.89
CA ALA A 285 1.93 57.29 -8.35
C ALA A 285 2.70 58.30 -9.23
N LYS A 286 2.55 58.18 -10.55
CA LYS A 286 3.02 59.19 -11.50
C LYS A 286 2.11 60.43 -11.40
N PRO A 287 2.64 61.64 -11.19
CA PRO A 287 1.84 62.85 -11.28
C PRO A 287 1.61 63.18 -12.76
N ALA A 288 0.35 63.33 -13.16
CA ALA A 288 -0.01 63.96 -14.42
C ALA A 288 -0.24 65.45 -14.15
N ASP A 289 0.80 66.25 -14.42
CA ASP A 289 0.73 67.70 -14.41
C ASP A 289 -0.21 68.20 -15.51
N GLY A 290 -1.17 69.02 -15.11
CA GLY A 290 -1.90 69.90 -16.02
C GLY A 290 -1.05 71.12 -16.38
N LYS A 291 -0.99 71.42 -17.68
CA LYS A 291 -0.83 72.78 -18.20
C LYS A 291 -1.76 72.96 -19.38
N GLY A 292 -2.76 73.82 -19.21
CA GLY A 292 -3.59 74.31 -20.30
C GLY A 292 -2.96 75.51 -21.01
N SER A 293 -3.42 75.79 -22.23
CA SER A 293 -3.66 77.14 -22.79
C SER A 293 -4.12 77.07 -24.25
N GLY A 294 -5.09 77.91 -24.62
CA GLY A 294 -5.28 78.43 -25.99
C GLY A 294 -6.47 77.80 -26.74
N THR A 295 -7.65 78.41 -26.91
CA THR A 295 -8.07 79.68 -27.55
C THR A 295 -8.61 79.45 -28.97
N SER A 296 -9.91 79.74 -29.11
CA SER A 296 -10.66 80.26 -30.26
C SER A 296 -10.92 79.47 -31.56
N MET A 297 -12.19 79.65 -31.97
CA MET A 297 -12.90 79.43 -33.24
C MET A 297 -13.46 78.04 -33.52
#